data_AF-A0A850B6J5-F1
#
_entry.id   AF-A0A850B6J5-F1
#
_cell.length_a   1.000
_cell.length_b   1.000
_cell.length_c   1.000
_cell.angle_alpha   90.00
_cell.angle_beta   90.00
_cell.angle_gamma   90.00
#
_symmetry.space_group_name_H-M   'P 1'
#
loop_
_entity.id
_entity.type
_entity.pdbx_description
1 polymer ?
#
loop_
_entity_poly.entity_id
_entity_poly.type
_entity_poly.pdbx_seq_one_letter_code
_entity_poly.pdbx_strand_id
1 'polypeptide(L)'
;MTNATPSLEATGATVDEAITNGLKQLNLPREAVTIDILDEGSKGLFGLGAREALVRLTPIVETPTLPTPPVSPPTPVPATPEEDLTPEDEEPAAFEQEMEELEEDETLTAARET
;
A
#
# COMPACT_ATOMS: atom_id res chain seq x y z
N MET A 1 -33.24 22.51 -8.60
CA MET A 1 -31.82 22.12 -8.44
C MET A 1 -31.78 20.60 -8.40
N THR A 2 -31.03 19.95 -9.30
CA THR A 2 -30.89 18.48 -9.25
C THR A 2 -29.95 18.16 -8.09
N ASN A 3 -30.49 17.54 -7.03
CA ASN A 3 -29.65 17.01 -5.95
C ASN A 3 -29.11 15.66 -6.45
N ALA A 4 -28.03 15.70 -7.24
CA ALA A 4 -27.28 14.51 -7.57
C ALA A 4 -26.51 14.10 -6.31
N THR A 5 -26.89 12.97 -5.71
CA THR A 5 -26.11 12.34 -4.63
C THR A 5 -24.67 12.17 -5.12
N PRO A 6 -23.66 12.74 -4.44
CA PRO A 6 -22.28 12.68 -4.89
C PRO A 6 -21.77 11.24 -4.75
N SER A 7 -21.96 10.45 -5.81
CA SER A 7 -21.38 9.12 -5.94
C SER A 7 -20.14 9.23 -6.81
N LEU A 8 -19.08 8.53 -6.42
CA LEU A 8 -17.80 8.54 -7.10
C LEU A 8 -17.49 7.12 -7.58
N GLU A 9 -17.19 6.98 -8.86
CA GLU A 9 -16.75 5.73 -9.45
C GLU A 9 -15.22 5.71 -9.48
N ALA A 10 -14.62 4.63 -8.97
CA ALA A 10 -13.19 4.44 -8.90
C ALA A 10 -12.78 3.14 -9.58
N THR A 11 -11.63 3.17 -10.26
CA THR A 11 -11.02 2.02 -10.93
C THR A 11 -9.71 1.61 -10.25
N GLY A 12 -9.32 0.36 -10.44
CA GLY A 12 -8.04 -0.17 -9.98
C GLY A 12 -7.72 -1.54 -10.60
N ALA A 13 -6.49 -2.03 -10.45
CA ALA A 13 -6.14 -3.35 -10.97
C ALA A 13 -6.83 -4.48 -10.18
N THR A 14 -7.29 -4.18 -8.97
CA THR A 14 -8.13 -5.05 -8.13
C THR A 14 -9.22 -4.26 -7.44
N VAL A 15 -10.25 -4.96 -6.94
CA VAL A 15 -11.33 -4.37 -6.13
C VAL A 15 -10.77 -3.55 -4.96
N ASP A 16 -9.76 -4.08 -4.25
CA ASP A 16 -9.17 -3.44 -3.08
C ASP A 16 -8.44 -2.14 -3.43
N GLU A 17 -7.70 -2.13 -4.55
CA GLU A 17 -7.07 -0.91 -5.08
C GLU A 17 -8.11 0.11 -5.50
N ALA A 18 -9.18 -0.31 -6.18
CA ALA A 18 -10.26 0.57 -6.62
C ALA A 18 -10.96 1.23 -5.41
N ILE A 19 -11.19 0.46 -4.34
CA ILE A 19 -11.71 0.98 -3.07
C ILE A 19 -10.75 1.99 -2.47
N THR A 20 -9.46 1.64 -2.33
CA THR A 20 -8.45 2.50 -1.74
C THR A 20 -8.32 3.83 -2.49
N ASN A 21 -8.32 3.78 -3.83
CA ASN A 21 -8.29 4.97 -4.68
C ASN A 21 -9.55 5.84 -4.50
N GLY A 22 -10.72 5.22 -4.42
CA GLY A 22 -11.97 5.93 -4.16
C GLY A 22 -12.00 6.62 -2.79
N LEU A 23 -11.53 5.94 -1.74
CA LEU A 23 -11.45 6.48 -0.38
C LEU A 23 -10.49 7.66 -0.29
N LYS A 24 -9.33 7.56 -0.97
CA LYS A 24 -8.35 8.66 -1.05
C LYS A 24 -8.94 9.89 -1.74
N GLN A 25 -9.69 9.70 -2.84
CA GLN A 25 -10.33 10.81 -3.55
C GLN A 25 -11.43 11.49 -2.72
N LEU A 26 -12.20 10.72 -1.96
CA LEU A 26 -13.23 11.24 -1.07
C LEU A 26 -12.68 11.76 0.27
N ASN A 27 -11.44 11.38 0.61
CA ASN A 27 -10.82 11.64 1.90
C ASN A 27 -11.71 11.21 3.09
N LEU A 28 -12.41 10.10 2.91
CA LEU A 28 -13.32 9.51 3.90
C LEU A 28 -12.82 8.11 4.29
N PRO A 29 -13.08 7.67 5.54
CA PRO A 29 -12.83 6.29 5.92
C PRO A 29 -13.84 5.35 5.25
N ARG A 30 -13.46 4.06 5.09
CA ARG A 30 -14.31 3.02 4.51
C ARG A 30 -15.68 2.86 5.17
N GLU A 31 -15.79 3.27 6.44
CA GLU A 31 -17.01 3.17 7.24
C GLU A 31 -18.01 4.29 6.95
N ALA A 32 -17.54 5.42 6.39
CA ALA A 32 -18.36 6.57 6.02
C ALA A 32 -18.81 6.53 4.55
N VAL A 33 -18.62 5.41 3.87
CA VAL A 33 -19.00 5.23 2.46
C VAL A 33 -19.65 3.86 2.24
N THR A 34 -20.62 3.82 1.33
CA THR A 34 -21.18 2.59 0.79
C THR A 34 -20.41 2.19 -0.46
N ILE A 35 -19.92 0.95 -0.51
CA ILE A 35 -19.13 0.41 -1.62
C ILE A 35 -20.01 -0.55 -2.42
N ASP A 36 -20.24 -0.24 -3.69
CA ASP A 36 -20.86 -1.13 -4.67
C ASP A 36 -19.80 -1.60 -5.67
N ILE A 37 -19.61 -2.91 -5.82
CA ILE A 37 -18.71 -3.46 -6.84
C ILE A 37 -19.50 -3.60 -8.15
N LEU A 38 -19.10 -2.86 -9.18
CA LEU A 38 -19.72 -2.89 -10.52
C LEU A 38 -19.03 -3.91 -11.43
N ASP A 39 -17.70 -3.95 -11.39
CA ASP A 39 -16.88 -4.97 -12.06
C ASP A 39 -15.75 -5.37 -11.10
N GLU A 40 -15.59 -6.66 -10.88
CA GLU A 40 -14.50 -7.21 -10.06
C GLU A 40 -13.15 -7.20 -10.79
N GLY A 41 -13.15 -6.93 -12.09
CA GLY A 41 -11.99 -7.01 -12.97
C GLY A 41 -11.62 -8.45 -13.29
N SER A 42 -10.54 -8.64 -14.05
CA SER A 42 -9.98 -9.98 -14.28
C SER A 42 -8.47 -9.89 -14.35
N LYS A 43 -7.75 -10.79 -13.66
CA LYS A 43 -6.28 -10.78 -13.65
C LYS A 43 -5.62 -11.37 -14.90
N GLY A 44 -6.38 -12.08 -15.74
CA GLY A 44 -5.85 -12.75 -16.94
C GLY A 44 -4.76 -13.78 -16.61
N LEU A 45 -4.06 -14.27 -17.64
CA LEU A 45 -2.89 -15.14 -17.46
C LEU A 45 -1.63 -14.26 -17.54
N PHE A 46 -0.89 -14.12 -16.43
CA PHE A 46 0.27 -13.22 -16.31
C PHE A 46 -0.01 -11.73 -16.64
N GLY A 47 -1.23 -11.24 -16.40
CA GLY A 47 -1.63 -9.86 -16.72
C GLY A 47 -2.03 -9.63 -18.18
N LEU A 48 -1.92 -10.66 -19.04
CA LEU A 48 -2.43 -10.59 -20.40
C LEU A 48 -3.96 -10.68 -20.39
N GLY A 49 -4.60 -9.64 -20.91
CA GLY A 49 -6.07 -9.51 -20.90
C GLY A 49 -6.62 -9.08 -19.54
N ALA A 50 -5.81 -8.41 -18.70
CA ALA A 50 -6.31 -7.89 -17.45
C ALA A 50 -7.37 -6.80 -17.67
N ARG A 51 -8.43 -6.83 -16.87
CA ARG A 51 -9.47 -5.79 -16.83
C ARG A 51 -9.47 -5.16 -15.46
N GLU A 52 -9.56 -3.84 -15.42
CA GLU A 52 -9.64 -3.08 -14.18
C GLU A 52 -10.95 -3.39 -13.47
N ALA A 53 -10.88 -3.43 -12.14
CA ALA A 53 -12.05 -3.44 -11.28
C ALA A 53 -12.67 -2.04 -11.26
N LEU A 54 -13.99 -1.99 -11.22
CA LEU A 54 -14.78 -0.77 -11.13
C LEU A 54 -15.68 -0.85 -9.90
N VAL A 55 -15.58 0.15 -9.03
CA VAL A 55 -16.39 0.26 -7.81
C VAL A 55 -17.02 1.64 -7.72
N ARG A 56 -18.22 1.72 -7.15
CA ARG A 56 -18.92 2.97 -6.88
C ARG A 56 -18.97 3.20 -5.37
N LEU A 57 -18.47 4.35 -4.94
CA LEU A 57 -18.47 4.80 -3.56
C LEU A 57 -19.52 5.88 -3.38
N THR A 58 -20.36 5.72 -2.37
CA THR A 58 -21.38 6.72 -2.00
C THR A 58 -21.17 7.15 -0.55
N PRO A 59 -20.83 8.41 -0.27
CA PRO A 59 -20.70 8.92 1.08
C PRO A 59 -22.01 8.78 1.87
N ILE A 60 -21.91 8.22 3.06
CA ILE A 60 -23.00 8.14 4.01
C ILE A 60 -22.96 9.45 4.78
N VAL A 61 -23.70 10.45 4.33
CA VAL A 61 -23.81 11.73 5.03
C VAL A 61 -24.75 11.54 6.22
N GLU A 62 -24.24 10.97 7.30
CA GLU A 62 -24.86 11.17 8.62
C GLU A 62 -24.61 12.63 9.00
N THR A 63 -25.66 13.45 8.98
CA THR A 63 -25.58 14.84 9.45
C THR A 63 -25.03 14.85 10.88
N PRO A 64 -23.79 15.33 11.12
CA PRO A 64 -23.30 15.39 12.48
C PRO A 64 -24.06 16.50 13.19
N THR A 65 -24.93 16.12 14.12
CA THR A 65 -25.48 17.02 15.12
C THR A 65 -24.36 17.37 16.12
N LEU A 66 -23.56 18.40 15.83
CA LEU A 66 -22.66 19.06 16.79
C LEU A 66 -23.51 19.66 17.94
N PRO A 67 -23.06 19.61 19.23
CA PRO A 67 -21.85 20.29 19.72
C PRO A 67 -21.04 19.43 20.75
N THR A 68 -19.74 19.63 21.02
CA THR A 68 -19.07 20.82 21.59
C THR A 68 -17.54 20.71 21.38
N PRO A 69 -16.82 21.83 21.20
CA PRO A 69 -15.36 21.85 21.31
C PRO A 69 -14.92 21.81 22.80
N PRO A 70 -13.78 21.17 23.10
CA PRO A 70 -12.80 21.85 23.93
C PRO A 70 -11.53 22.12 23.12
N VAL A 71 -11.30 23.42 23.00
CA VAL A 71 -10.07 24.10 22.63
C VAL A 71 -8.81 23.37 23.15
N SER A 72 -7.87 23.09 22.26
CA SER A 72 -6.43 23.07 22.62
C SER A 72 -5.67 23.82 21.53
N PRO A 73 -5.05 24.97 21.85
CA PRO A 73 -4.30 25.78 20.90
C PRO A 73 -2.97 25.13 20.48
N PRO A 74 -2.36 25.61 19.38
CA PRO A 74 -1.29 24.94 18.65
C PRO A 74 0.09 25.21 19.25
N THR A 75 1.01 24.25 19.14
CA THR A 75 2.44 24.56 19.10
C THR A 75 2.92 24.37 17.66
N PRO A 76 3.32 25.45 16.97
CA PRO A 76 3.92 25.38 15.65
C PRO A 76 5.37 24.93 15.79
N VAL A 77 5.77 23.90 15.06
CA VAL A 77 7.18 23.73 14.67
C VAL A 77 7.22 23.89 13.15
N PRO A 78 7.53 25.09 12.63
CA PRO A 78 7.83 25.28 11.23
C PRO A 78 9.30 24.90 11.01
N ALA A 79 9.55 23.87 10.22
CA ALA A 79 10.80 23.68 9.49
C ALA A 79 10.62 22.57 8.43
N THR A 80 9.95 22.89 7.34
CA THR A 80 10.50 22.55 6.01
C THR A 80 11.79 23.38 5.88
N PRO A 81 12.92 22.95 5.27
CA PRO A 81 12.94 22.28 3.96
C PRO A 81 14.06 21.24 3.68
N GLU A 82 13.81 20.49 2.60
CA GLU A 82 14.77 20.04 1.58
C GLU A 82 15.71 18.84 1.83
N GLU A 83 15.63 17.91 0.87
CA GLU A 83 16.74 17.18 0.24
C GLU A 83 17.96 16.89 1.11
N ASP A 84 18.14 15.63 1.51
CA ASP A 84 19.50 15.05 1.58
C ASP A 84 19.43 13.51 1.52
N LEU A 85 19.82 13.00 0.36
CA LEU A 85 20.75 11.88 0.17
C LEU A 85 20.38 10.51 0.79
N THR A 86 20.17 9.57 -0.14
CA THR A 86 20.76 8.22 -0.09
C THR A 86 22.09 8.16 0.66
N PRO A 87 22.19 7.26 1.64
CA PRO A 87 23.19 6.19 1.65
C PRO A 87 22.47 4.88 1.26
N GLU A 88 22.75 4.15 0.16
CA GLU A 88 23.99 3.41 -0.16
C GLU A 88 24.89 3.11 1.05
N ASP A 89 25.16 1.82 1.27
CA ASP A 89 25.62 1.13 2.50
C ASP A 89 24.49 0.86 3.51
N GLU A 90 24.14 -0.37 3.88
CA GLU A 90 24.98 -1.56 4.03
C GLU A 90 24.06 -2.79 3.95
N GLU A 91 24.42 -3.76 3.10
CA GLU A 91 23.86 -5.11 3.15
C GLU A 91 24.06 -5.68 4.57
N PRO A 92 23.03 -6.22 5.25
CA PRO A 92 23.31 -7.22 6.25
C PRO A 92 23.72 -8.51 5.51
N ALA A 93 24.98 -8.58 5.10
CA ALA A 93 25.74 -9.78 4.80
C ALA A 93 25.92 -10.60 6.10
N ALA A 94 24.80 -11.02 6.68
CA ALA A 94 24.73 -11.80 7.91
C ALA A 94 23.84 -13.05 7.73
N PHE A 95 23.76 -13.56 6.50
CA PHE A 95 23.28 -14.91 6.21
C PHE A 95 24.39 -15.87 5.74
N GLU A 96 25.66 -15.44 5.82
CA GLU A 96 26.82 -16.25 5.41
C GLU A 96 27.45 -17.10 6.55
N GLN A 97 26.84 -17.17 7.74
CA GLN A 97 27.42 -17.93 8.87
C GLN A 97 26.73 -19.26 9.20
N GLU A 98 25.83 -19.77 8.34
CA GLU A 98 25.24 -21.12 8.50
C GLU A 98 25.71 -22.12 7.42
N MET A 99 26.67 -21.71 6.57
CA MET A 99 27.28 -22.54 5.52
C MET A 99 28.68 -23.06 5.87
N GLU A 100 29.07 -23.04 7.15
CA GLU A 100 30.46 -23.33 7.59
C GLU A 100 30.69 -24.74 8.18
N GLU A 101 29.72 -25.66 8.30
CA GLU A 101 29.99 -26.89 9.11
C GLU A 101 29.77 -28.27 8.44
N LEU A 102 29.54 -28.40 7.12
CA LEU A 102 29.32 -29.75 6.53
C LEU A 102 30.00 -30.10 5.19
N GLU A 103 30.99 -29.34 4.68
CA GLU A 103 31.73 -29.73 3.45
C GLU A 103 33.26 -29.85 3.60
N GLU A 104 33.82 -29.73 4.81
CA GLU A 104 35.28 -29.87 5.04
C GLU A 104 35.81 -31.34 5.00
N ASP A 105 35.00 -32.37 4.71
CA ASP A 105 35.46 -33.77 4.85
C ASP A 105 35.81 -34.55 3.56
N GLU A 106 35.63 -34.02 2.32
CA GLU A 106 35.72 -34.92 1.14
C GLU A 106 36.70 -34.62 -0.02
N THR A 107 37.68 -33.71 0.06
CA THR A 107 38.61 -33.54 -1.10
C THR A 107 40.11 -33.40 -0.86
N LEU A 108 40.65 -33.60 0.34
CA LEU A 108 42.12 -33.48 0.53
C LEU A 108 42.75 -34.64 1.30
N THR A 109 42.80 -35.83 0.67
CA THR A 109 43.87 -36.79 0.95
C THR A 109 44.39 -37.41 -0.34
N ALA A 110 45.69 -37.16 -0.59
CA ALA A 110 46.59 -37.85 -1.53
C ALA A 110 46.34 -37.60 -3.04
N ALA A 111 47.29 -37.15 -3.85
CA ALA A 111 48.73 -37.14 -3.70
C ALA A 111 49.35 -36.07 -4.60
N ARG A 112 50.15 -35.19 -4.00
CA ARG A 112 51.45 -34.87 -4.59
C ARG A 112 52.33 -36.07 -4.30
N GLU A 113 52.83 -36.75 -5.32
CA GLU A 113 54.23 -37.21 -5.37
C GLU A 113 54.54 -37.79 -6.76
N THR A 114 55.64 -37.27 -7.33
CA THR A 114 56.45 -37.72 -8.49
C THR A 114 55.86 -37.66 -9.90
#